data_AF-A0A5E4LF37-F1
#
_entry.id   AF-A0A5E4LF37-F1
#
_cell.length_a   1.000
_cell.length_b   1.000
_cell.length_c   1.000
_cell.angle_alpha   90.00
_cell.angle_beta   90.00
_cell.angle_gamma   90.00
#
_symmetry.space_group_name_H-M   'P 1'
#
loop_
_entity.id
_entity.type
_entity.pdbx_description
1 polymer ?
#
loop_
_entity_poly.entity_id
_entity_poly.type
_entity_poly.pdbx_seq_one_letter_code
_entity_poly.pdbx_strand_id
1 'polypeptide(L)'
;MLIGLLALPFLMKVDSEDWPNKWILVAAAVPIGIDGTGQLFGLWESSNLARVVTGAIIGVVLPFYILPMLNSLFSFIGEKTGPGKKRKEKGKK
;
A
#
# COMPACT_ATOMS: atom_id res chain seq x y z
N MET A 1 -10.93 -0.70 4.03
CA MET A 1 -9.94 -1.80 3.89
C MET A 1 -10.44 -2.93 3.01
N LEU A 2 -11.49 -3.66 3.41
CA LEU A 2 -12.00 -4.80 2.61
C LEU A 2 -12.42 -4.41 1.19
N ILE A 3 -13.08 -3.27 1.02
CA ILE A 3 -13.53 -2.79 -0.31
C ILE A 3 -12.34 -2.50 -1.24
N GLY A 4 -11.29 -1.84 -0.74
CA GLY A 4 -10.08 -1.58 -1.52
C GLY A 4 -9.37 -2.86 -1.92
N LEU A 5 -9.32 -3.83 -0.99
CA LEU A 5 -8.73 -5.14 -1.26
C LEU A 5 -9.50 -5.92 -2.33
N LEU A 6 -10.84 -5.85 -2.31
CA LEU A 6 -11.69 -6.47 -3.34
C LEU A 6 -11.60 -5.75 -4.69
N ALA A 7 -11.34 -4.44 -4.69
CA ALA A 7 -11.17 -3.66 -5.91
C ALA A 7 -9.78 -3.82 -6.55
N LEU A 8 -8.77 -4.27 -5.78
CA LEU A 8 -7.39 -4.46 -6.27
C LEU A 8 -7.29 -5.20 -7.60
N PRO A 9 -7.83 -6.44 -7.78
CA PRO A 9 -7.64 -7.20 -9.02
C PRO A 9 -8.25 -6.52 -10.25
N PHE A 10 -9.19 -5.60 -10.06
CA PHE A 10 -9.84 -4.86 -11.14
C PHE A 10 -9.09 -3.58 -11.52
N LEU A 11 -8.29 -3.04 -10.59
CA LEU A 11 -7.62 -1.74 -10.73
C LEU A 11 -6.13 -1.88 -10.97
N MET A 12 -5.51 -2.98 -10.54
CA MET A 12 -4.08 -3.21 -10.67
C MET A 12 -3.77 -4.71 -10.85
N LYS A 13 -2.73 -5.02 -11.64
CA LYS A 13 -2.21 -6.39 -11.72
C LYS A 13 -1.57 -6.75 -10.39
N VAL A 14 -1.95 -7.90 -9.84
CA VAL A 14 -1.50 -8.33 -8.50
C VAL A 14 0.02 -8.49 -8.42
N ASP A 15 0.66 -8.88 -9.52
CA ASP A 15 2.11 -9.11 -9.60
C ASP A 15 2.93 -7.87 -10.00
N SER A 16 2.31 -6.68 -10.06
CA SER A 16 3.04 -5.46 -10.43
C SER A 16 3.82 -4.89 -9.23
N GLU A 17 5.03 -4.38 -9.50
CA GLU A 17 5.78 -3.53 -8.57
C GLU A 17 5.53 -2.03 -8.82
N ASP A 18 4.53 -1.67 -9.63
CA ASP A 18 4.23 -0.28 -9.94
C ASP A 18 3.59 0.41 -8.74
N TRP A 19 4.28 1.42 -8.22
CA TRP A 19 3.79 2.19 -7.08
C TRP A 19 2.92 3.35 -7.56
N PRO A 20 1.72 3.54 -6.99
CA PRO A 20 0.94 4.74 -7.25
C PRO A 20 1.66 5.99 -6.73
N ASN A 21 1.25 7.17 -7.21
CA ASN A 21 1.85 8.43 -6.77
C ASN A 21 1.65 8.62 -5.26
N LYS A 22 2.77 8.65 -4.49
CA LYS A 22 2.82 8.83 -3.03
C LYS A 22 1.91 9.94 -2.47
N TRP A 23 1.66 10.99 -3.24
CA TRP A 23 0.75 12.07 -2.84
C TRP A 23 -0.69 11.61 -2.63
N ILE A 24 -1.14 10.56 -3.33
CA ILE A 24 -2.46 9.95 -3.14
C ILE A 24 -2.55 9.32 -1.74
N LEU A 25 -1.50 8.61 -1.30
CA LEU A 25 -1.45 8.03 0.03
C LEU A 25 -1.48 9.12 1.12
N VAL A 26 -0.68 10.18 0.93
CA VAL A 26 -0.66 11.32 1.85
C VAL A 26 -2.04 11.98 1.93
N ALA A 27 -2.63 12.31 0.79
CA ALA A 27 -3.96 12.93 0.73
C ALA A 27 -5.04 12.04 1.36
N ALA A 28 -4.97 10.72 1.18
CA ALA A 28 -5.90 9.78 1.79
C ALA A 28 -5.72 9.63 3.31
N ALA A 29 -4.50 9.81 3.82
CA ALA A 29 -4.19 9.70 5.24
C ALA A 29 -4.54 10.98 6.01
N VAL A 30 -4.53 12.14 5.35
CA VAL A 30 -4.79 13.44 5.98
C VAL A 30 -6.14 13.50 6.72
N PRO A 31 -7.29 13.08 6.15
CA PRO A 31 -8.58 13.16 6.83
C PRO A 31 -8.63 12.40 8.15
N ILE A 32 -8.15 11.14 8.17
CA ILE A 32 -8.11 10.34 9.41
C ILE A 32 -7.03 10.83 10.37
N GLY A 33 -5.92 11.36 9.85
CA GLY A 33 -4.87 11.97 10.65
C GLY A 33 -5.40 13.18 11.41
N ILE A 34 -6.08 14.11 10.72
CA ILE A 34 -6.69 15.28 11.35
C ILE A 34 -7.78 14.85 12.33
N ASP A 35 -8.71 14.00 11.91
CA ASP A 35 -9.83 13.56 12.74
C ASP A 35 -9.36 12.85 14.03
N GLY A 36 -8.44 11.89 13.88
CA GLY A 36 -7.88 11.14 15.01
C GLY A 36 -7.00 11.98 15.92
N THR A 37 -6.18 12.89 15.38
CA THR A 37 -5.33 13.78 16.21
C THR A 37 -6.16 14.82 16.95
N GLY A 38 -7.17 15.42 16.32
CA GLY A 38 -8.06 16.35 16.99
C GLY A 38 -8.81 15.71 18.15
N GLN A 39 -9.29 14.48 17.96
CA GLN A 39 -9.89 13.71 19.06
C GLN A 39 -8.87 13.37 20.15
N LEU A 40 -7.65 12.97 19.78
CA LEU A 40 -6.59 12.60 20.73
C LEU A 40 -6.22 13.78 21.66
N PHE A 41 -6.22 15.00 21.14
CA PHE A 41 -5.94 16.22 21.91
C PHE A 41 -7.20 16.86 22.53
N GLY A 42 -8.38 16.26 22.36
CA GLY A 42 -9.63 16.79 22.91
C GLY A 42 -10.11 18.08 22.25
N LEU A 43 -9.70 18.37 21.01
CA LEU A 43 -10.15 19.54 20.25
C LEU A 43 -11.61 19.41 19.80
N TRP A 44 -12.03 18.18 19.49
CA TRP A 44 -13.42 17.81 19.16
C TRP A 44 -13.64 16.31 19.37
N GLU A 45 -14.90 15.89 19.46
CA GLU A 45 -15.28 14.48 19.45
C GLU A 45 -15.43 13.98 18.02
N SER A 46 -14.80 12.85 17.68
CA SER A 46 -15.07 12.19 16.39
C SER A 46 -16.28 11.28 16.52
N SER A 47 -17.25 11.49 15.63
CA SER A 47 -18.41 10.61 15.53
C SER A 47 -18.02 9.25 14.92
N ASN A 48 -18.79 8.20 15.24
CA ASN A 48 -18.59 6.89 14.61
C ASN A 48 -18.66 6.96 13.08
N LEU A 49 -19.52 7.83 12.54
CA LEU A 49 -19.62 8.04 11.10
C LEU A 49 -18.35 8.69 10.53
N ALA A 50 -17.83 9.74 11.18
CA ALA A 50 -16.59 10.39 10.76
C ALA A 50 -15.42 9.39 10.74
N ARG A 51 -15.26 8.60 11.81
CA ARG A 51 -14.22 7.58 11.93
C ARG A 51 -14.31 6.52 10.83
N VAL A 52 -15.53 6.08 10.50
CA VAL A 52 -15.75 5.11 9.41
C VAL A 52 -15.40 5.72 8.06
N VAL A 53 -15.83 6.94 7.77
CA VAL A 53 -15.60 7.60 6.48
C VAL A 53 -14.12 7.91 6.28
N THR A 54 -13.47 8.57 7.25
CA THR A 54 -12.05 8.93 7.15
C THR A 54 -11.16 7.68 7.10
N GLY A 55 -11.49 6.66 7.89
CA GLY A 55 -10.81 5.36 7.86
C GLY A 55 -11.06 4.56 6.57
N ALA A 56 -12.24 4.67 5.97
CA ALA A 56 -12.55 4.02 4.71
C ALA A 56 -11.70 4.58 3.57
N ILE A 57 -11.48 5.90 3.53
CA ILE A 57 -10.66 6.58 2.50
C ILE A 57 -9.25 5.98 2.47
N ILE A 58 -8.51 6.07 3.57
CA ILE A 58 -7.16 5.50 3.64
C ILE A 58 -7.20 3.98 3.49
N GLY A 59 -8.22 3.33 4.02
CA GLY A 59 -8.37 1.89 3.96
C GLY A 59 -8.60 1.36 2.54
N VAL A 60 -9.14 2.16 1.62
CA VAL A 60 -9.27 1.79 0.19
C VAL A 60 -7.94 2.00 -0.54
N VAL A 61 -7.21 3.06 -0.20
CA VAL A 61 -5.95 3.44 -0.88
C VAL A 61 -4.77 2.58 -0.45
N LEU A 62 -4.66 2.25 0.83
CA LEU A 62 -3.49 1.57 1.40
C LEU A 62 -3.12 0.22 0.75
N PRO A 63 -4.08 -0.66 0.36
CA PRO A 63 -3.74 -1.92 -0.30
C PRO A 63 -2.94 -1.76 -1.60
N PHE A 64 -3.14 -0.67 -2.34
CA PHE A 64 -2.40 -0.37 -3.57
C PHE A 64 -0.91 -0.06 -3.34
N TYR A 65 -0.52 0.23 -2.10
CA TYR A 65 0.88 0.44 -1.72
C TYR A 65 1.47 -0.76 -1.00
N ILE A 66 0.66 -1.46 -0.20
CA ILE A 66 1.10 -2.68 0.48
C ILE A 66 1.44 -3.77 -0.54
N LEU A 67 0.64 -3.95 -1.59
CA LEU A 67 0.85 -5.01 -2.56
C LEU A 67 2.19 -4.91 -3.32
N PRO A 68 2.54 -3.79 -3.98
CA PRO A 68 3.83 -3.66 -4.67
C PRO A 68 5.00 -3.68 -3.67
N MET A 69 4.80 -3.24 -2.42
CA MET A 69 5.78 -3.39 -1.34
C MET A 69 6.08 -4.86 -1.04
N LEU A 70 5.03 -5.68 -0.90
CA LEU A 70 5.17 -7.11 -0.65
C LEU A 70 5.83 -7.81 -1.85
N ASN A 71 5.42 -7.49 -3.08
CA ASN A 71 6.05 -8.03 -4.29
C ASN A 71 7.54 -7.69 -4.35
N SER A 72 7.90 -6.43 -4.09
CA SER A 72 9.29 -5.96 -4.02
C SER A 72 10.09 -6.66 -2.92
N LEU A 73 9.46 -6.93 -1.77
CA LEU A 73 10.11 -7.64 -0.66
C LEU A 73 10.34 -9.11 -1.00
N PHE A 74 9.35 -9.79 -1.59
CA PHE A 74 9.48 -11.18 -2.01
C PHE A 74 10.49 -11.36 -3.12
N SER A 75 10.54 -10.46 -4.10
CA SER A 75 11.56 -10.50 -5.16
C SER A 75 12.96 -10.28 -4.60
N PHE A 76 13.14 -9.32 -3.69
CA PHE A 76 14.41 -9.08 -2.99
C PHE A 76 14.88 -10.29 -2.15
N ILE A 77 13.97 -10.91 -1.39
CA ILE A 77 14.29 -12.11 -0.59
C ILE A 77 14.60 -13.30 -1.51
N GLY A 78 13.84 -13.48 -2.59
CA GLY A 78 14.06 -14.53 -3.58
C GLY A 78 15.40 -14.39 -4.30
N GLU A 79 15.85 -13.15 -4.56
CA GLU A 79 17.17 -12.90 -5.12
C GLU A 79 18.30 -13.25 -4.14
N LYS A 80 18.11 -12.99 -2.84
CA LYS A 80 19.11 -13.32 -1.81
C LYS A 80 19.16 -14.79 -1.40
N THR A 81 18.06 -15.53 -1.53
CA THR A 81 17.97 -16.94 -1.14
C THR A 81 18.08 -17.91 -2.32
N GLY A 82 17.94 -17.43 -3.55
CA GLY A 82 18.14 -18.23 -4.76
C GLY A 82 19.61 -18.63 -4.95
N PRO A 83 19.93 -19.86 -5.39
CA PRO A 83 21.28 -20.23 -5.77
C PRO A 83 21.74 -19.26 -6.86
N GLY A 84 22.84 -18.56 -6.57
CA GLY A 84 23.36 -17.47 -7.41
C GLY A 84 23.25 -17.82 -8.88
N LYS A 85 22.63 -16.90 -9.64
CA LYS A 85 22.48 -16.95 -11.09
C LYS A 85 23.84 -16.78 -11.78
N LYS A 86 24.80 -17.67 -11.48
CA LYS A 86 25.86 -18.03 -12.42
C LYS A 86 25.16 -18.63 -13.64
N ARG A 87 25.59 -18.24 -14.84
CA ARG A 87 25.22 -18.81 -16.17
C ARG A 87 24.14 -18.05 -16.95
N LYS A 88 24.42 -16.81 -17.37
CA LYS A 88 24.08 -16.32 -18.73
C LYS A 88 24.98 -15.15 -19.16
N GLU A 89 26.31 -15.32 -19.16
CA GLU A 89 27.16 -14.31 -19.84
C GLU A 89 28.48 -14.80 -20.46
N LYS A 90 28.84 -16.09 -20.36
CA LYS A 90 30.03 -16.61 -21.07
C LYS A 90 29.71 -17.74 -22.05
N GLY A 91 28.59 -17.57 -22.76
CA GLY A 91 28.11 -18.48 -23.80
C GLY A 91 27.58 -17.70 -25.00
N LYS A 92 28.23 -16.61 -25.38
CA LYS A 92 28.21 -16.15 -26.76
C LYS A 92 29.65 -16.23 -27.24
N LYS A 93 29.83 -17.14 -28.20
CA LYS A 93 31.03 -17.40 -28.97
C LYS A 93 31.61 -16.13 -29.55
#